data_AF-A0A6A0HHR3-F1
#
_entry.id   AF-A0A6A0HHR3-F1
#
_cell.length_a   1.000
_cell.length_b   1.000
_cell.length_c   1.000
_cell.angle_alpha   90.00
_cell.angle_beta   90.00
_cell.angle_gamma   90.00
#
_symmetry.space_group_name_H-M   'P 1'
#
loop_
_entity.id
_entity.type
_entity.pdbx_description
1 polymer ?
#
loop_
_entity_poly.entity_id
_entity_poly.type
_entity_poly.pdbx_seq_one_letter_code
_entity_poly.pdbx_strand_id
1 'polypeptide(L)'
;MSTVAKGNQFEDRVFDAIKHELASERLGLLPKACQIFKKKKYYSKIRKADIEIDISIEVFLPNMSSWSFLWAIECKDYKGALPVNDVEEFHAKCQGSPQFPHPGSG
;
A
#
# COMPACT_ATOMS: atom_id res chain seq x y z
N MET A 1 12.25 -19.04 -14.74
CA MET A 1 11.60 -18.33 -13.61
C MET A 1 10.14 -18.07 -13.96
N SER A 2 9.19 -18.42 -13.08
CA SER A 2 7.76 -18.21 -13.34
C SER A 2 7.39 -16.73 -13.36
N THR A 3 6.26 -16.38 -13.99
CA THR A 3 5.71 -15.01 -13.97
C THR A 3 5.48 -14.52 -12.55
N VAL A 4 4.98 -15.39 -11.67
CA VAL A 4 4.80 -15.12 -10.24
C VAL A 4 6.13 -14.81 -9.54
N ALA A 5 7.17 -15.61 -9.79
CA ALA A 5 8.47 -15.41 -9.15
C ALA A 5 9.16 -14.13 -9.63
N LYS A 6 8.96 -13.74 -10.91
CA LYS A 6 9.41 -12.43 -11.42
C LYS A 6 8.66 -11.28 -10.75
N GLY A 7 7.34 -11.38 -10.62
CA GLY A 7 6.52 -10.39 -9.92
C GLY A 7 6.96 -10.17 -8.48
N ASN A 8 7.13 -11.26 -7.71
CA ASN A 8 7.61 -11.18 -6.33
C ASN A 8 8.98 -10.49 -6.22
N GLN A 9 9.92 -10.79 -7.13
CA GLN A 9 11.23 -10.10 -7.12
C GLN A 9 11.12 -8.61 -7.42
N PHE A 10 10.22 -8.24 -8.32
CA PHE A 10 9.97 -6.83 -8.61
C PHE A 10 9.37 -6.12 -7.39
N GLU A 11 8.37 -6.71 -6.75
CA GLU A 11 7.76 -6.20 -5.51
C GLU A 11 8.81 -6.04 -4.39
N ASP A 12 9.69 -7.02 -4.21
CA ASP A 12 10.79 -6.94 -3.22
C ASP A 12 11.71 -5.75 -3.50
N ARG A 13 12.12 -5.56 -4.76
CA ARG A 13 12.96 -4.43 -5.15
C ARG A 13 12.28 -3.08 -4.92
N VAL A 14 10.99 -2.98 -5.24
CA VAL A 14 10.22 -1.74 -5.01
C VAL A 14 10.06 -1.49 -3.52
N PHE A 15 9.79 -2.52 -2.71
CA PHE A 15 9.69 -2.40 -1.26
C PHE A 15 10.98 -1.86 -0.65
N ASP A 16 12.13 -2.41 -1.04
CA ASP A 16 13.42 -1.94 -0.53
C ASP A 16 13.72 -0.49 -0.96
N ALA A 17 13.39 -0.13 -2.20
CA ALA A 17 13.52 1.25 -2.67
C ALA A 17 12.64 2.21 -1.86
N ILE A 18 11.34 1.92 -1.73
CA ILE A 18 10.40 2.76 -0.97
C ILE A 18 10.80 2.86 0.51
N LYS A 19 11.25 1.74 1.11
CA LYS A 19 11.75 1.74 2.49
C LYS A 19 12.97 2.64 2.65
N HIS A 20 13.89 2.61 1.70
CA HIS A 20 15.07 3.48 1.70
C HIS A 20 14.69 4.96 1.53
N GLU A 21 13.80 5.28 0.59
CA GLU A 21 13.29 6.64 0.37
C GLU A 21 12.53 7.17 1.59
N LEU A 22 11.70 6.33 2.23
CA LEU A 22 11.02 6.65 3.48
C LEU A 22 12.05 6.96 4.57
N ALA A 23 12.99 6.06 4.84
CA ALA A 23 14.02 6.26 5.86
C ALA A 23 14.89 7.51 5.61
N SER A 24 15.04 7.91 4.35
CA SER A 24 15.81 9.09 3.96
C SER A 24 14.98 10.38 3.92
N GLU A 25 13.73 10.37 4.39
CA GLU A 25 12.81 11.51 4.43
C GLU A 25 12.52 12.13 3.04
N ARG A 26 12.69 11.36 1.96
CA ARG A 26 12.51 11.85 0.57
C ARG A 26 11.08 11.68 0.03
N LEU A 27 10.19 11.09 0.82
CA LEU A 27 8.77 10.88 0.47
C LEU A 27 7.84 11.97 1.03
N GLY A 28 8.37 12.98 1.74
CA GLY A 28 7.54 13.98 2.42
C GLY A 28 6.76 13.43 3.63
N LEU A 29 7.13 12.24 4.08
CA LEU A 29 6.58 11.57 5.27
C LEU A 29 7.61 11.57 6.39
N LEU A 30 7.14 11.73 7.63
CA LEU A 30 7.99 11.59 8.81
C LEU A 30 8.16 10.09 9.13
N PRO A 31 9.37 9.51 9.04
CA PRO A 31 9.54 8.06 9.15
C PRO A 31 9.10 7.50 10.50
N LYS A 32 9.31 8.28 11.57
CA LYS A 32 8.88 7.95 12.94
C LYS A 32 7.35 7.84 13.10
N ALA A 33 6.58 8.42 12.17
CA ALA A 33 5.13 8.36 12.16
C ALA A 33 4.60 7.28 11.19
N CYS A 34 5.49 6.52 10.56
CA CYS A 34 5.12 5.59 9.49
C CYS A 34 5.40 4.13 9.85
N GLN A 35 4.54 3.23 9.40
CA GLN A 35 4.77 1.79 9.37
C GLN A 35 4.61 1.29 7.95
N ILE A 36 5.65 0.67 7.41
CA ILE A 36 5.67 0.13 6.04
C ILE A 36 5.49 -1.40 6.07
N PHE A 37 4.63 -1.92 5.20
CA PHE A 37 4.31 -3.33 5.10
C PHE A 37 4.38 -3.82 3.65
N LYS A 38 4.58 -5.13 3.50
CA LYS A 38 4.53 -5.84 2.21
C LYS A 38 3.38 -6.85 2.26
N LYS A 39 2.53 -6.88 1.23
CA LYS A 39 1.35 -7.76 1.10
C LYS A 39 0.41 -7.73 2.31
N LYS A 40 0.26 -6.56 2.94
CA LYS A 40 -0.67 -6.42 4.07
C LYS A 40 -2.11 -6.46 3.55
N LYS A 41 -2.94 -7.21 4.27
CA LYS A 41 -4.36 -7.36 3.98
C LYS A 41 -5.17 -6.35 4.79
N TYR A 42 -6.14 -5.77 4.11
CA TYR A 42 -6.96 -4.69 4.61
C TYR A 42 -8.43 -5.02 4.37
N TYR A 43 -9.21 -5.18 5.45
CA TYR A 43 -10.61 -5.55 5.33
C TYR A 43 -11.46 -4.47 4.67
N SER A 44 -12.08 -4.80 3.54
CA SER A 44 -13.04 -3.96 2.85
C SER A 44 -14.46 -4.28 3.31
N LYS A 45 -15.14 -3.29 3.91
CA LYS A 45 -16.58 -3.41 4.20
C LYS A 45 -17.43 -3.50 2.94
N ILE A 46 -17.04 -2.81 1.87
CA ILE A 46 -17.79 -2.75 0.60
C ILE A 46 -17.72 -4.09 -0.13
N ARG A 47 -16.52 -4.69 -0.21
CA ARG A 47 -16.29 -5.99 -0.85
C ARG A 47 -16.56 -7.17 0.09
N LYS A 48 -16.75 -6.90 1.39
CA LYS A 48 -16.87 -7.91 2.46
C LYS A 48 -15.73 -8.92 2.46
N ALA A 49 -14.53 -8.46 2.11
CA ALA A 49 -13.34 -9.28 1.90
C ALA A 49 -12.08 -8.49 2.19
N ASP A 50 -10.98 -9.20 2.44
CA ASP A 50 -9.67 -8.56 2.55
C ASP A 50 -9.11 -8.18 1.18
N ILE A 51 -8.55 -6.98 1.11
CA ILE A 51 -7.80 -6.49 -0.03
C ILE A 51 -6.31 -6.58 0.32
N GLU A 52 -5.57 -7.38 -0.44
CA GLU A 52 -4.12 -7.42 -0.35
C GLU A 52 -3.51 -6.25 -1.12
N ILE A 53 -2.63 -5.50 -0.47
CA ILE A 53 -1.88 -4.38 -1.08
C ILE A 53 -0.40 -4.77 -1.10
N ASP A 54 0.24 -4.69 -2.26
CA ASP A 54 1.63 -5.14 -2.46
C ASP A 54 2.58 -4.44 -1.49
N ILE A 55 2.49 -3.11 -1.38
CA ILE A 55 3.22 -2.32 -0.40
C ILE A 55 2.29 -1.26 0.18
N SER A 56 2.28 -1.14 1.50
CA SER A 56 1.52 -0.09 2.17
C SER A 56 2.37 0.70 3.17
N ILE A 57 2.13 2.00 3.26
CA ILE A 57 2.65 2.85 4.35
C ILE A 57 1.47 3.39 5.14
N GLU A 58 1.38 2.98 6.40
CA GLU A 58 0.43 3.51 7.38
C GLU A 58 1.07 4.70 8.08
N VAL A 59 0.42 5.87 8.02
CA VAL A 59 0.90 7.11 8.65
C VAL A 59 0.02 7.42 9.85
N PHE A 60 0.61 7.59 11.02
CA PHE A 60 -0.08 7.82 12.29
C PHE A 60 0.07 9.28 12.73
N LEU A 61 -1.04 9.91 13.09
CA LEU A 61 -0.97 11.15 13.85
C LEU A 61 -0.56 10.87 15.31
N PRO A 62 0.07 11.84 16.01
CA PRO A 62 0.43 11.68 17.40
C PRO A 62 -0.75 11.21 18.27
N ASN A 63 -0.51 10.23 19.14
CA ASN A 63 -1.47 9.67 20.09
C ASN A 63 -2.65 8.90 19.48
N MET A 64 -2.63 8.61 18.18
CA MET A 64 -3.65 7.76 17.54
C MET A 64 -3.26 6.29 17.60
N SER A 65 -4.22 5.42 17.93
CA SER A 65 -4.06 3.96 17.87
C SER A 65 -4.27 3.39 16.47
N SER A 66 -4.90 4.17 15.57
CA SER A 66 -5.12 3.85 14.16
C SER A 66 -4.38 4.83 13.25
N TRP A 67 -4.03 4.36 12.06
CA TRP A 67 -3.43 5.20 11.03
C TRP A 67 -4.43 6.24 10.52
N SER A 68 -3.90 7.40 10.13
CA SER A 68 -4.63 8.55 9.60
C SER A 68 -4.45 8.72 8.09
N PHE A 69 -3.43 8.11 7.50
CA PHE A 69 -3.32 8.00 6.05
C PHE A 69 -2.76 6.64 5.68
N LEU A 70 -3.23 6.10 4.55
CA LEU A 70 -2.72 4.88 3.96
C LEU A 70 -2.18 5.21 2.58
N TRP A 71 -0.88 5.05 2.38
CA TRP A 71 -0.30 5.02 1.04
C TRP A 71 -0.37 3.57 0.56
N ALA A 72 -1.26 3.30 -0.38
CA ALA A 72 -1.36 2.00 -1.05
C ALA A 72 -0.55 2.04 -2.35
N ILE A 73 0.31 1.06 -2.56
CA ILE A 73 1.19 0.97 -3.73
C ILE A 73 1.01 -0.42 -4.35
N GLU A 74 0.58 -0.46 -5.61
CA GLU A 74 0.49 -1.68 -6.42
C GLU A 74 1.70 -1.75 -7.35
N CYS A 75 2.33 -2.91 -7.42
CA CYS A 75 3.50 -3.16 -8.24
C CYS A 75 3.08 -3.86 -9.54
N LYS A 76 3.46 -3.28 -10.68
CA LYS A 76 3.31 -3.92 -11.98
C LYS A 76 4.58 -3.79 -12.82
N ASP A 77 5.16 -4.92 -13.21
CA ASP A 77 6.37 -4.99 -14.02
C ASP A 77 6.03 -4.95 -15.53
N TYR A 78 5.67 -3.76 -16.02
CA TYR A 78 5.40 -3.53 -17.44
C TYR A 78 6.67 -3.17 -18.21
N LYS A 79 6.81 -3.70 -19.43
CA LYS A 79 7.90 -3.31 -20.36
C LYS A 79 7.66 -1.97 -21.07
N GLY A 80 6.45 -1.42 -20.96
CA GLY A 80 6.00 -0.23 -21.67
C GLY A 80 5.13 0.67 -20.78
N ALA A 81 4.38 1.58 -21.40
CA ALA A 81 3.49 2.47 -20.67
C ALA A 81 2.45 1.69 -19.85
N LEU A 82 2.12 2.22 -18.67
CA LEU A 82 1.08 1.68 -17.81
C LEU A 82 -0.29 1.80 -18.50
N PRO A 83 -1.02 0.70 -18.75
CA PRO A 83 -2.36 0.76 -19.33
C PRO A 83 -3.33 1.51 -18.41
N VAL A 84 -4.21 2.33 -19.01
CA VAL A 84 -5.24 3.10 -18.26
C VAL A 84 -6.15 2.17 -17.45
N ASN A 85 -6.53 1.03 -18.04
CA ASN A 85 -7.39 0.05 -17.41
C ASN A 85 -6.83 -0.44 -16.05
N ASP A 86 -5.51 -0.58 -15.93
CA ASP A 86 -4.89 -1.05 -14.69
C ASP A 86 -4.90 0.03 -13.60
N VAL A 87 -4.80 1.30 -14.00
CA VAL A 87 -4.97 2.45 -13.10
C VAL A 87 -6.42 2.50 -12.59
N GLU A 88 -7.39 2.28 -13.47
CA GLU A 88 -8.81 2.26 -13.11
C GLU A 88 -9.15 1.07 -12.20
N GLU A 89 -8.61 -0.12 -12.48
CA GLU A 89 -8.76 -1.30 -11.63
C GLU A 89 -8.19 -1.05 -10.23
N PHE A 90 -6.99 -0.47 -10.15
CA PHE A 90 -6.37 -0.10 -8.88
C PHE A 90 -7.20 0.95 -8.13
N HIS A 91 -7.69 1.98 -8.83
CA HIS A 91 -8.56 2.99 -8.24
C HIS A 91 -9.86 2.36 -7.70
N ALA A 92 -10.50 1.45 -8.43
CA ALA A 92 -11.68 0.73 -7.96
C ALA A 92 -11.37 -0.21 -6.76
N LYS A 93 -10.15 -0.75 -6.68
CA LYS A 93 -9.64 -1.49 -5.51
C LYS A 93 -9.50 -0.58 -4.29
N CYS A 94 -8.97 0.63 -4.47
CA CYS A 94 -8.87 1.64 -3.41
C CYS A 94 -10.24 2.17 -2.95
N GLN A 95 -11.19 2.40 -3.85
CA GLN A 95 -12.56 2.78 -3.47
C GLN A 95 -13.25 1.71 -2.61
N GLY A 96 -12.89 0.45 -2.82
CA GLY A 96 -13.32 -0.65 -1.97
C GLY A 96 -12.56 -0.76 -0.63
N SER A 97 -11.38 -0.17 -0.47
CA SER A 97 -10.48 -0.40 0.68
C SER A 97 -11.08 0.04 2.03
N PRO A 98 -10.53 -0.38 3.19
CA PRO A 98 -11.10 -0.01 4.46
C PRO A 98 -11.17 1.51 4.54
N GLN A 99 -12.40 2.00 4.69
CA GLN A 99 -12.61 3.26 5.37
C GLN A 99 -11.83 3.14 6.69
N PHE A 100 -11.05 4.19 7.00
CA PHE A 100 -10.39 4.43 8.27
C PHE A 100 -10.95 3.57 9.40
N PRO A 101 -10.13 2.91 10.23
CA PRO A 101 -10.62 2.43 11.52
C PRO A 101 -11.26 3.63 12.20
N HIS A 102 -12.59 3.66 12.29
CA HIS A 102 -13.27 4.76 12.94
C HIS A 102 -12.72 4.82 14.37
N PRO A 103 -12.30 5.99 14.86
CA PRO A 103 -11.96 6.14 16.26
C PRO A 103 -13.26 5.87 17.03
N GLY A 104 -13.43 4.65 17.55
CA GLY A 104 -14.67 4.24 18.21
C GLY A 104 -15.07 2.77 18.08
N SER A 105 -14.35 1.91 17.36
CA SER A 105 -14.58 0.45 17.45
C SER A 105 -13.66 -0.17 18.51
N GLY A 106 -14.02 0.09 19.76
CA GLY A 106 -13.62 -0.59 20.99
C GLY A 106 -14.85 -0.71 21.88
#